data_AF-A0A7Y3NGZ5-F1
#
_entry.id   AF-A0A7Y3NGZ5-F1
#
_cell.length_a   1.000
_cell.length_b   1.000
_cell.length_c   1.000
_cell.angle_alpha   90.00
_cell.angle_beta   90.00
_cell.angle_gamma   90.00
#
_symmetry.space_group_name_H-M   'P 1'
#
loop_
_entity.id
_entity.type
_entity.pdbx_description
1 polymer ?
#
loop_
_entity_poly.entity_id
_entity_poly.type
_entity_poly.pdbx_seq_one_letter_code
_entity_poly.pdbx_strand_id
1 'polypeptide(L)'
;MDLPENGPYFLSAALIDEILFAMEDQVSNAVLDLETGRVVTLDAEDPEIEGTLLPLPAWSSLDGFQTMRSFVQELQDPLLRSELNAILDSGQGVFRAFKETLKAQGSTYRRWLVYKRRVMETRLRSWAEEWAEQVELSKGQEASGVD
;
A
#
# COMPACT_ATOMS: atom_id res chain seq x y z
N MET A 1 2.72 17.97 27.88
CA MET A 1 3.49 17.74 26.63
C MET A 1 2.44 17.49 25.58
N ASP A 2 2.04 18.54 24.87
CA ASP A 2 1.01 18.43 23.83
C ASP A 2 1.61 17.72 22.63
N LEU A 3 1.01 16.59 22.26
CA LEU A 3 1.31 15.98 20.96
C LEU A 3 0.84 16.97 19.89
N PRO A 4 1.63 17.21 18.83
CA PRO A 4 1.21 18.12 17.78
C PRO A 4 -0.10 17.59 17.17
N GLU A 5 -1.09 18.46 16.98
CA GLU A 5 -2.33 18.17 16.23
C GLU A 5 -2.06 17.67 14.79
N ASN A 6 -0.79 17.70 14.36
CA ASN A 6 -0.26 17.21 13.09
C ASN A 6 0.81 16.11 13.29
N GLY A 7 0.56 15.17 14.20
CA GLY A 7 1.41 13.99 14.32
C GLY A 7 1.31 13.08 13.07
N PRO A 8 2.32 12.22 12.84
CA PRO A 8 2.41 11.26 11.71
C PRO A 8 1.24 10.25 11.58
N TYR A 9 0.23 10.34 12.45
CA TYR A 9 -1.01 9.57 12.40
C TYR A 9 -2.05 10.15 11.43
N PHE A 10 -1.88 11.41 10.98
CA PHE A 10 -2.81 12.00 10.02
C PHE A 10 -2.50 11.55 8.58
N LEU A 11 -3.00 10.37 8.22
CA LEU A 11 -3.05 9.90 6.84
C LEU A 11 -4.08 10.71 6.05
N SER A 12 -3.68 11.89 5.58
CA SER A 12 -4.49 12.70 4.67
C SER A 12 -4.79 11.92 3.38
N ALA A 13 -5.89 12.26 2.69
CA ALA A 13 -6.24 11.59 1.44
C ALA A 13 -5.12 11.69 0.39
N ALA A 14 -4.44 12.84 0.31
CA ALA A 14 -3.32 13.06 -0.60
C ALA A 14 -2.11 12.18 -0.26
N LEU A 15 -1.77 12.08 1.04
CA LEU A 15 -0.67 11.24 1.49
C LEU A 15 -0.98 9.75 1.29
N ILE A 16 -2.24 9.33 1.53
CA ILE A 16 -2.69 7.98 1.20
C ILE A 16 -2.45 7.68 -0.27
N ASP A 17 -2.90 8.55 -1.18
CA ASP A 17 -2.74 8.31 -2.61
C ASP A 17 -1.25 8.24 -3.02
N GLU A 18 -0.39 9.07 -2.43
CA GLU A 18 1.07 9.05 -2.64
C GLU A 18 1.70 7.74 -2.15
N ILE A 19 1.35 7.29 -0.94
CA ILE A 19 1.83 6.02 -0.38
C ILE A 19 1.32 4.84 -1.21
N LEU A 20 0.05 4.82 -1.58
CA LEU A 20 -0.51 3.75 -2.40
C LEU A 20 0.19 3.66 -3.76
N PHE A 21 0.47 4.81 -4.39
CA PHE A 21 1.23 4.83 -5.64
C PHE A 21 2.63 4.22 -5.45
N ALA A 22 3.34 4.63 -4.41
CA ALA A 22 4.66 4.11 -4.09
C ALA A 22 4.66 2.62 -3.72
N MET A 23 3.63 2.12 -3.03
CA MET A 23 3.44 0.69 -2.77
C MET A 23 3.29 -0.11 -4.07
N GLU A 24 2.56 0.40 -5.05
CA GLU A 24 2.42 -0.28 -6.34
C GLU A 24 3.69 -0.24 -7.18
N ASP A 25 4.55 0.76 -6.97
CA ASP A 25 5.86 0.87 -7.59
C ASP A 25 6.86 -0.08 -6.92
N GLN A 26 6.92 -1.30 -7.44
CA GLN A 26 7.81 -2.37 -6.94
C GLN A 26 9.27 -2.20 -7.40
N VAL A 27 9.64 -1.07 -8.00
CA VAL A 27 10.99 -0.80 -8.52
C VAL A 27 11.71 0.21 -7.64
N SER A 28 11.02 1.27 -7.24
CA SER A 28 11.58 2.37 -6.47
C SER A 28 11.68 2.03 -4.98
N ASN A 29 12.75 2.47 -4.32
CA ASN A 29 12.88 2.34 -2.87
C ASN A 29 12.26 3.56 -2.16
N ALA A 30 10.94 3.53 -1.99
CA ALA A 30 10.20 4.65 -1.40
C ALA A 30 10.05 4.52 0.13
N VAL A 31 10.21 5.64 0.84
CA VAL A 31 10.02 5.76 2.29
C VAL A 31 9.17 6.98 2.63
N LEU A 32 8.53 6.97 3.80
CA LEU A 32 7.86 8.14 4.35
C LEU A 32 8.83 8.92 5.23
N ASP A 33 9.09 10.18 4.89
CA ASP A 33 9.77 11.12 5.77
C ASP A 33 8.76 11.69 6.77
N LEU A 34 8.95 11.38 8.06
CA LEU A 34 8.05 11.82 9.13
C LEU A 34 8.21 13.30 9.50
N GLU A 35 9.32 13.93 9.13
CA GLU A 35 9.54 15.36 9.39
C GLU A 35 8.77 16.22 8.39
N THR A 36 8.80 15.85 7.11
CA THR A 36 8.08 16.57 6.04
C THR A 36 6.68 16.03 5.78
N GLY A 37 6.38 14.80 6.21
CA GLY A 37 5.12 14.11 5.94
C GLY A 37 4.95 13.71 4.48
N ARG A 38 6.07 13.44 3.77
CA ARG A 38 6.08 13.15 2.32
C ARG A 38 6.72 11.82 2.00
N VAL A 39 6.30 11.22 0.89
CA VAL A 39 6.99 10.06 0.33
C VAL A 39 8.21 10.53 -0.45
N VAL A 40 9.36 9.95 -0.15
CA VAL A 40 10.63 10.21 -0.83
C VAL A 40 11.20 8.91 -1.39
N THR A 41 11.83 8.98 -2.56
CA THR A 41 12.53 7.84 -3.15
C THR A 41 14.00 7.91 -2.76
N LEU A 42 14.52 6.82 -2.22
CA LEU A 42 15.92 6.69 -1.86
C LEU A 42 16.71 6.19 -3.06
N ASP A 43 17.51 7.08 -3.64
CA ASP A 43 18.48 6.72 -4.67
C ASP A 43 19.86 6.47 -4.05
N ALA A 44 20.61 5.51 -4.59
CA ALA A 44 21.91 5.12 -4.05
C ALA A 44 22.98 6.24 -4.12
N GLU A 45 22.71 7.30 -4.87
CA GLU A 45 23.58 8.47 -5.01
C GLU A 45 23.14 9.66 -4.16
N ASP A 46 22.04 9.55 -3.39
CA ASP A 46 21.51 10.64 -2.58
C ASP A 46 22.04 10.52 -1.14
N PRO A 47 23.08 11.30 -0.75
CA PRO A 47 23.92 10.92 0.39
C PRO A 47 23.28 11.19 1.75
N GLU A 48 22.27 12.06 1.84
CA GLU A 48 21.83 12.66 3.11
C GLU A 48 20.35 13.04 3.04
N ILE A 49 19.44 12.07 3.13
CA ILE A 49 18.11 12.39 3.63
C ILE A 49 18.19 12.39 5.15
N GLU A 50 18.44 13.58 5.71
CA GLU A 50 18.34 13.83 7.14
C GLU A 50 16.86 13.75 7.56
N GLY A 51 16.54 12.86 8.50
CA GLY A 51 15.20 12.78 9.07
C GLY A 51 14.82 11.39 9.59
N THR A 52 13.64 11.29 10.21
CA THR A 52 13.10 9.99 10.64
C THR A 52 12.37 9.34 9.47
N LEU A 53 13.07 8.44 8.78
CA LEU A 53 12.56 7.72 7.61
C LEU A 53 11.85 6.43 8.01
N LEU A 54 10.63 6.26 7.52
CA LEU A 54 9.80 5.10 7.79
C LEU A 54 9.55 4.30 6.51
N PRO A 55 9.96 3.02 6.44
CA PRO A 55 9.66 2.15 5.30
C PRO A 55 8.16 2.01 5.08
N LEU A 56 7.72 2.15 3.83
CA LEU A 56 6.32 1.95 3.45
C LEU A 56 5.91 0.47 3.61
N PRO A 57 4.61 0.17 3.82
CA PRO A 57 4.14 -1.19 3.86
C PRO A 57 4.45 -1.90 2.53
N ALA A 58 5.08 -3.07 2.62
CA ALA A 58 5.42 -3.86 1.44
C ALA A 58 4.16 -4.21 0.62
N TRP A 59 4.29 -4.19 -0.70
CA TRP A 59 3.24 -4.66 -1.62
C TRP A 59 3.88 -5.43 -2.77
N SER A 60 4.00 -6.74 -2.59
CA SER A 60 4.69 -7.62 -3.53
C SER A 60 3.84 -7.97 -4.74
N SER A 61 4.47 -8.52 -5.78
CA SER A 61 3.75 -9.15 -6.90
C SER A 61 2.80 -10.26 -6.41
N LEU A 62 3.14 -10.99 -5.35
CA LEU A 62 2.27 -12.01 -4.77
C LEU A 62 1.00 -11.39 -4.16
N ASP A 63 1.12 -10.28 -3.43
CA ASP A 63 -0.03 -9.57 -2.86
C ASP A 63 -0.97 -9.05 -3.95
N GLY A 64 -0.40 -8.48 -5.02
CA GLY A 64 -1.14 -8.05 -6.20
C GLY A 64 -1.86 -9.21 -6.88
N PHE A 65 -1.21 -10.37 -7.01
CA PHE A 65 -1.80 -11.57 -7.59
C PHE A 65 -2.94 -12.14 -6.73
N GLN A 66 -2.76 -12.21 -5.40
CA GLN A 66 -3.80 -12.65 -4.48
C GLN A 66 -5.00 -11.71 -4.51
N THR A 67 -4.77 -10.39 -4.59
CA THR A 67 -5.82 -9.38 -4.75
C THR A 67 -6.64 -9.62 -6.03
N MET A 68 -5.98 -9.97 -7.15
CA MET A 68 -6.68 -10.35 -8.38
C MET A 68 -7.53 -11.60 -8.19
N ARG A 69 -7.00 -12.65 -7.54
CA ARG A 69 -7.74 -13.90 -7.28
C ARG A 69 -8.98 -13.65 -6.43
N SER A 70 -8.86 -12.89 -5.34
CA SER A 70 -9.98 -12.57 -4.45
C SER A 70 -11.05 -11.74 -5.19
N PHE A 71 -10.65 -10.76 -6.00
CA PHE A 71 -11.60 -9.99 -6.80
C PHE A 71 -12.41 -10.87 -7.77
N VAL A 72 -11.76 -11.83 -8.44
CA VAL A 72 -12.43 -12.74 -9.37
C VAL A 72 -13.49 -13.60 -8.68
N GLN A 73 -13.26 -14.00 -7.42
CA GLN A 73 -14.23 -14.77 -6.64
C GLN A 73 -15.51 -13.98 -6.35
N GLU A 74 -15.44 -12.65 -6.24
CA GLU A 74 -16.58 -11.77 -5.97
C GLU A 74 -17.40 -11.41 -7.23
N LEU A 75 -16.94 -11.82 -8.42
CA LEU A 75 -17.65 -11.56 -9.67
C LEU A 75 -18.92 -12.40 -9.79
N GLN A 76 -20.01 -11.71 -10.14
CA GLN A 76 -21.32 -12.32 -10.38
C GLN A 76 -21.46 -12.85 -11.80
N ASP A 77 -20.73 -12.29 -12.76
CA ASP A 77 -20.72 -12.75 -14.15
C ASP A 77 -19.87 -14.04 -14.26
N PRO A 78 -20.49 -15.21 -14.51
CA PRO A 78 -19.77 -16.46 -14.57
C PRO A 78 -18.83 -16.58 -15.77
N LEU A 79 -19.14 -15.91 -16.90
CA LEU A 79 -18.30 -15.94 -18.10
C LEU A 79 -17.02 -15.14 -17.86
N LEU A 80 -17.16 -13.89 -17.40
CA LEU A 80 -16.02 -13.04 -17.07
C LEU A 80 -15.17 -13.66 -15.96
N ARG A 81 -15.80 -14.25 -14.94
CA ARG A 81 -15.09 -14.97 -13.88
C ARG A 81 -14.28 -16.15 -14.43
N SER A 82 -14.84 -16.93 -15.35
CA SER A 82 -14.11 -18.05 -15.97
C SER A 82 -12.93 -17.56 -16.81
N GLU A 83 -13.12 -16.49 -17.59
CA GLU A 83 -12.08 -15.90 -18.43
C GLU A 83 -10.90 -15.38 -17.58
N LEU A 84 -11.19 -14.62 -16.52
CA LEU A 84 -10.16 -14.08 -15.64
C LEU A 84 -9.43 -15.16 -14.85
N ASN A 85 -10.11 -16.25 -14.45
CA ASN A 85 -9.44 -17.39 -13.84
C ASN A 85 -8.46 -18.06 -14.81
N ALA A 86 -8.85 -18.28 -16.07
CA ALA A 86 -7.96 -18.84 -17.08
C ALA A 86 -6.71 -17.96 -17.30
N ILE A 87 -6.89 -16.63 -17.27
CA ILE A 87 -5.76 -15.69 -17.32
C ILE A 87 -4.84 -15.86 -16.11
N LEU A 88 -5.40 -15.92 -14.89
CA LEU A 88 -4.60 -16.05 -13.67
C LEU A 88 -3.85 -17.39 -13.58
N ASP A 89 -4.41 -18.45 -14.17
CA ASP A 89 -3.81 -19.78 -14.19
C ASP A 89 -2.74 -19.93 -15.33
N SER A 90 -2.65 -18.97 -16.26
CA SER A 90 -1.73 -19.04 -17.41
C SER A 90 -0.24 -18.82 -17.06
N GLY A 91 0.07 -18.27 -15.88
CA GLY A 91 1.42 -18.15 -15.35
C GLY A 91 2.32 -17.05 -15.95
N GLN A 92 2.04 -16.55 -17.17
CA GLN A 92 2.83 -15.48 -17.80
C GLN A 92 1.96 -14.32 -18.27
N GLY A 93 2.42 -13.08 -18.05
CA GLY A 93 1.71 -11.88 -18.49
C GLY A 93 0.37 -11.63 -17.79
N VAL A 94 0.09 -12.34 -16.69
CA VAL A 94 -1.22 -12.38 -16.01
C VAL A 94 -1.72 -10.98 -15.64
N PHE A 95 -0.84 -10.13 -15.10
CA PHE A 95 -1.20 -8.76 -14.69
C PHE A 95 -1.67 -7.89 -15.85
N ARG A 96 -1.01 -8.01 -17.01
CA ARG A 96 -1.36 -7.23 -18.20
C ARG A 96 -2.68 -7.76 -18.77
N ALA A 97 -2.76 -9.06 -19.03
CA ALA A 97 -3.95 -9.69 -19.60
C ALA A 97 -5.19 -9.42 -18.75
N PHE A 98 -5.08 -9.58 -17.42
CA PHE A 98 -6.16 -9.30 -16.48
C PHE A 98 -6.69 -7.85 -16.60
N LYS A 99 -5.78 -6.87 -16.61
CA LYS A 99 -6.15 -5.45 -16.74
C LYS A 99 -6.81 -5.15 -18.09
N GLU A 100 -6.29 -5.71 -19.18
CA GLU A 100 -6.86 -5.50 -20.52
C GLU A 100 -8.26 -6.09 -20.65
N THR A 101 -8.49 -7.32 -20.17
CA THR A 101 -9.83 -7.94 -20.12
C THR A 101 -10.81 -7.10 -19.31
N LEU A 102 -10.37 -6.58 -18.15
CA LEU A 102 -11.24 -5.72 -17.34
C LEU A 102 -11.54 -4.38 -18.01
N LYS A 103 -10.57 -3.73 -18.66
CA LYS A 103 -10.77 -2.44 -19.35
C LYS A 103 -11.85 -2.53 -20.43
N ALA A 104 -11.96 -3.67 -21.13
CA ALA A 104 -13.03 -3.92 -22.08
C ALA A 104 -14.43 -3.93 -21.40
N GLN A 105 -14.48 -4.28 -20.12
CA GLN A 105 -15.66 -4.31 -19.26
C GLN A 105 -15.70 -3.09 -18.34
N GLY A 106 -15.81 -1.88 -18.89
CA GLY A 106 -15.52 -0.62 -18.20
C GLY A 106 -16.14 -0.41 -16.80
N SER A 107 -17.34 -0.95 -16.52
CA SER A 107 -17.94 -0.92 -15.18
C SER A 107 -17.20 -1.84 -14.19
N THR A 108 -16.82 -3.04 -14.63
CA THR A 108 -16.03 -3.99 -13.84
C THR A 108 -14.60 -3.48 -13.62
N TYR A 109 -14.00 -2.80 -14.60
CA TYR A 109 -12.70 -2.16 -14.39
C TYR A 109 -12.73 -1.12 -13.27
N ARG A 110 -13.76 -0.26 -13.22
CA ARG A 110 -13.93 0.70 -12.12
C ARG A 110 -14.10 0.00 -10.77
N ARG A 111 -14.88 -1.09 -10.73
CA ARG A 111 -15.02 -1.91 -9.52
C ARG A 111 -13.70 -2.50 -9.06
N TRP A 112 -12.87 -2.97 -9.99
CA TRP A 112 -11.52 -3.47 -9.71
C TRP A 112 -10.62 -2.38 -9.10
N LEU A 113 -10.61 -1.17 -9.66
CA LEU A 113 -9.81 -0.07 -9.11
C LEU A 113 -10.21 0.27 -7.67
N VAL A 114 -11.51 0.34 -7.39
CA VAL A 114 -12.02 0.57 -6.03
C VAL A 114 -11.68 -0.60 -5.11
N TYR A 115 -11.81 -1.84 -5.58
CA TYR A 115 -11.47 -3.03 -4.81
C TYR A 115 -10.00 -3.04 -4.40
N LYS A 116 -9.09 -2.92 -5.38
CA LYS A 116 -7.64 -2.90 -5.16
C LYS A 116 -7.26 -1.78 -4.20
N ARG A 117 -7.79 -0.57 -4.41
CA ARG A 117 -7.53 0.58 -3.52
C ARG A 117 -7.94 0.26 -2.08
N ARG A 118 -9.13 -0.31 -1.86
CA ARG A 118 -9.59 -0.69 -0.51
C ARG A 118 -8.65 -1.69 0.16
N VAL A 119 -8.23 -2.74 -0.54
CA VAL A 119 -7.30 -3.75 0.00
C VAL A 119 -5.98 -3.10 0.42
N MET A 120 -5.42 -2.24 -0.43
CA MET A 120 -4.17 -1.56 -0.12
C MET A 120 -4.33 -0.54 1.03
N GLU A 121 -5.43 0.22 1.07
CA GLU A 121 -5.72 1.13 2.19
C GLU A 121 -5.86 0.38 3.51
N THR A 122 -6.48 -0.80 3.52
CA THR A 122 -6.55 -1.64 4.72
C THR A 122 -5.14 -2.00 5.20
N ARG A 123 -4.25 -2.43 4.29
CA ARG A 123 -2.85 -2.73 4.65
C ARG A 123 -2.12 -1.51 5.19
N LEU A 124 -2.28 -0.35 4.55
CA LEU A 124 -1.68 0.91 4.98
C LEU A 124 -2.16 1.30 6.39
N ARG A 125 -3.45 1.16 6.67
CA ARG A 125 -4.01 1.47 8.00
C ARG A 125 -3.47 0.55 9.08
N SER A 126 -3.44 -0.76 8.83
CA SER A 126 -2.84 -1.72 9.79
C SER A 126 -1.37 -1.42 10.06
N TRP A 127 -0.59 -1.11 9.01
CA TRP A 127 0.79 -0.68 9.19
C TRP A 127 0.93 0.60 10.04
N ALA A 128 0.05 1.58 9.83
CA ALA A 128 0.09 2.84 10.58
C ALA A 128 -0.29 2.63 12.05
N GLU A 129 -1.25 1.74 12.33
CA GLU A 129 -1.64 1.33 13.68
C GLU A 129 -0.48 0.59 14.38
N GLU A 130 0.14 -0.40 13.73
CA GLU A 130 1.30 -1.13 14.26
C GLU A 130 2.48 -0.21 14.57
N TRP A 131 2.73 0.79 13.71
CA TRP A 131 3.76 1.78 13.93
C TRP A 131 3.44 2.70 15.12
N ALA A 132 2.18 3.11 15.27
CA ALA A 132 1.73 3.92 16.40
C ALA A 132 1.98 3.23 17.73
N GLU A 133 1.62 1.96 17.84
CA GLU A 133 1.82 1.15 19.03
C GLU A 133 3.31 1.03 19.39
N GLN A 134 4.18 0.85 18.39
CA GLN A 134 5.64 0.80 18.61
C GLN A 134 6.20 2.11 19.17
N VAL A 135 5.74 3.25 18.65
CA VAL A 135 6.14 4.57 19.15
C VAL A 135 5.70 4.76 20.60
N GLU A 136 4.47 4.38 20.96
CA GLU A 136 3.98 4.47 22.33
C GLU A 136 4.77 3.59 23.30
N LEU A 137 5.08 2.35 22.90
CA LEU A 137 5.88 1.42 23.69
C LEU A 137 7.29 1.97 23.97
N SER A 138 7.95 2.52 22.95
CA SER A 138 9.30 3.10 23.10
C SER A 138 9.35 4.23 24.14
N LYS A 139 8.36 5.12 24.13
CA LYS A 139 8.23 6.22 25.11
C LYS A 139 8.01 5.72 26.53
N GLY A 140 7.23 4.64 26.69
CA GLY A 140 6.97 4.03 28.00
C GLY A 140 8.21 3.38 28.63
N GLN A 141 9.11 2.83 27.81
CA GLN A 141 10.36 2.22 28.28
C GLN A 141 11.40 3.26 28.70
N GLU A 142 11.50 4.39 27.99
CA GLU A 142 12.39 5.50 28.35
C GLU A 142 11.98 6.16 29.68
N ALA A 143 10.67 6.25 29.95
CA ALA A 143 10.15 6.82 31.20
C ALA A 143 10.37 5.92 32.44
N SER A 144 10.67 4.62 32.27
CA SER A 144 10.97 3.67 33.35
C SER A 144 12.47 3.40 33.56
N GLY A 145 13.34 3.95 32.70
CA GLY A 145 14.80 3.72 32.75
C GLY A 145 15.60 4.75 33.54
N VAL A 146 14.94 5.70 34.22
CA VAL A 146 15.60 6.70 35.08
C VAL A 146 15.29 6.36 36.54
N ASP A 147 16.18 5.59 37.15
CA ASP A 147 16.29 5.40 38.61
C ASP A 147 17.77 5.51 39.01
#